data_AF-A0A1N7MYV5-F1
#
_entry.id   AF-A0A1N7MYV5-F1
#
_cell.length_a   1.000
_cell.length_b   1.000
_cell.length_c   1.000
_cell.angle_alpha   90.00
_cell.angle_beta   90.00
_cell.angle_gamma   90.00
#
_symmetry.space_group_name_H-M   'P 1'
#
loop_
_entity.id
_entity.type
_entity.pdbx_description
1 polymer ?
#
loop_
_entity_poly.entity_id
_entity_poly.type
_entity_poly.pdbx_seq_one_letter_code
_entity_poly.pdbx_strand_id
1 'polypeptide(L)'
;MELNSFLQQLQKRAVEKMLEGELDARLGYEKHQNTDNSNSSNGHSTQAIKDSFGEAEIKVARVRDDSFKPIFVPTKRKNMAEGVENVIISMYAKEMSNQDIEEQVR
;
A
#
# COMPACT_ATOMS: atom_id res chain seq x y z
N MET A 1 -12.46 -3.73 21.90
CA MET A 1 -11.24 -4.35 21.34
C MET A 1 -11.53 -5.19 20.08
N GLU A 2 -12.65 -5.91 19.96
CA GLU A 2 -12.98 -6.66 18.72
C GLU A 2 -13.15 -5.79 17.47
N LEU A 3 -13.79 -4.62 17.57
CA LEU A 3 -14.04 -3.75 16.41
C LEU A 3 -12.74 -3.29 15.72
N ASN A 4 -11.72 -2.92 16.49
CA ASN A 4 -10.44 -2.46 15.93
C ASN A 4 -9.69 -3.60 15.22
N SER A 5 -9.74 -4.82 15.78
CA SER A 5 -9.16 -6.00 15.13
C SER A 5 -9.87 -6.33 13.81
N PHE A 6 -11.20 -6.22 13.78
CA PHE A 6 -11.98 -6.41 12.57
C PHE A 6 -11.64 -5.36 11.48
N LEU A 7 -11.56 -4.09 11.87
CA LEU A 7 -11.19 -3.00 10.95
C LEU A 7 -9.77 -3.17 10.40
N GLN A 8 -8.82 -3.57 11.24
CA GLN A 8 -7.45 -3.86 10.82
C GLN A 8 -7.40 -5.01 9.80
N GLN A 9 -8.16 -6.09 10.03
CA GLN A 9 -8.25 -7.21 9.08
C GLN A 9 -8.92 -6.81 7.76
N LEU A 10 -9.95 -5.97 7.82
CA LEU A 10 -10.63 -5.45 6.64
C LEU A 10 -9.69 -4.58 5.80
N GLN A 11 -8.97 -3.67 6.45
CA GLN A 11 -7.99 -2.79 5.80
C GLN A 11 -6.86 -3.60 5.17
N LYS A 12 -6.32 -4.59 5.88
CA LYS A 12 -5.33 -5.53 5.33
C LYS A 12 -5.83 -6.21 4.05
N ARG A 13 -7.04 -6.79 4.07
CA ARG A 13 -7.61 -7.46 2.90
C ARG A 13 -7.84 -6.50 1.74
N ALA A 14 -8.29 -5.28 2.02
CA ALA A 14 -8.48 -4.26 1.01
C ALA A 14 -7.15 -3.92 0.33
N VAL A 15 -6.09 -3.70 1.10
CA VAL A 15 -4.74 -3.41 0.58
C VAL A 15 -4.20 -4.58 -0.26
N GLU A 16 -4.31 -5.82 0.22
CA GLU A 16 -3.89 -7.00 -0.53
C GLU A 16 -4.63 -7.11 -1.88
N LYS A 17 -5.95 -6.87 -1.90
CA LYS A 17 -6.76 -6.91 -3.13
C LYS A 17 -6.44 -5.79 -4.10
N MET A 18 -6.18 -4.58 -3.60
CA MET A 18 -5.77 -3.47 -4.45
C MET A 18 -4.42 -3.75 -5.14
N LEU A 19 -3.47 -4.36 -4.42
CA LEU A 19 -2.17 -4.73 -4.97
C LEU A 19 -2.27 -5.86 -6.01
N GLU A 20 -3.16 -6.84 -5.79
CA GLU A 20 -3.48 -7.85 -6.81
C GLU A 20 -4.03 -7.20 -8.08
N GLY A 21 -5.01 -6.29 -7.95
CA GLY A 21 -5.58 -5.58 -9.11
C GLY A 21 -4.56 -4.70 -9.85
N GLU A 22 -3.65 -4.04 -9.12
CA GLU A 22 -2.57 -3.25 -9.72
C GLU A 22 -1.60 -4.15 -10.52
N LEU A 23 -1.31 -5.33 -9.99
CA LEU A 23 -0.47 -6.32 -10.65
C LEU A 23 -1.13 -6.85 -11.93
N ASP A 24 -2.41 -7.23 -11.86
CA ASP A 24 -3.18 -7.72 -13.00
C ASP A 24 -3.27 -6.65 -14.10
N ALA A 25 -3.52 -5.38 -13.73
CA ALA A 25 -3.52 -4.25 -14.65
C ALA A 25 -2.14 -4.04 -15.32
N ARG A 26 -1.05 -4.27 -14.59
CA ARG A 26 0.32 -4.13 -15.11
C ARG A 26 0.72 -5.27 -16.04
N LEU A 27 0.33 -6.49 -15.71
CA LEU A 27 0.60 -7.70 -16.49
C LEU A 27 -0.32 -7.82 -17.70
N GLY A 28 -1.52 -7.23 -17.63
CA GLY A 28 -2.52 -7.23 -18.69
C GLY A 28 -3.35 -8.50 -18.76
N TYR A 29 -3.28 -9.36 -17.73
CA TYR A 29 -4.00 -10.63 -17.67
C TYR A 29 -4.20 -11.04 -16.20
N GLU A 30 -5.27 -11.78 -15.93
CA GLU A 30 -5.60 -12.25 -14.58
C GLU A 30 -4.76 -13.47 -14.17
N LYS A 31 -4.63 -13.68 -12.86
CA LYS A 31 -4.00 -14.89 -12.30
C LYS A 31 -4.64 -16.16 -12.87
N HIS A 32 -3.81 -17.02 -13.47
CA HIS A 32 -4.18 -18.27 -14.16
C HIS A 32 -4.78 -18.12 -15.56
N GLN A 33 -4.79 -16.93 -16.15
CA GLN A 33 -5.10 -16.76 -17.56
C GLN A 33 -3.93 -17.22 -18.44
N ASN A 34 -4.23 -17.97 -19.51
CA ASN A 34 -3.22 -18.33 -20.51
C ASN A 34 -2.76 -17.07 -21.24
N THR A 35 -1.45 -16.83 -21.25
CA THR A 35 -0.83 -15.63 -21.84
C THR A 35 0.49 -16.00 -22.50
N ASP A 36 0.83 -15.33 -23.59
CA ASP A 36 2.15 -15.42 -24.24
C ASP A 36 3.20 -14.54 -23.53
N ASN A 37 2.81 -13.85 -22.44
CA ASN A 37 3.71 -13.00 -21.68
C ASN A 37 4.76 -13.86 -20.93
N SER A 38 6.04 -13.60 -21.19
CA SER A 38 7.16 -14.30 -20.55
C SER A 38 7.27 -14.04 -19.04
N ASN A 39 6.57 -13.01 -18.55
CA ASN A 39 6.69 -12.50 -17.21
C ASN A 39 5.46 -12.87 -16.39
N SER A 40 5.62 -13.78 -15.43
CA SER A 40 4.56 -14.26 -14.56
C SER A 40 4.75 -13.83 -13.10
N SER A 41 3.65 -13.76 -12.34
CA SER A 41 3.74 -13.54 -10.90
C SER A 41 4.43 -14.74 -10.22
N ASN A 42 5.53 -14.52 -9.50
CA ASN A 42 6.26 -15.55 -8.77
C ASN A 42 5.99 -15.47 -7.27
N GLY A 43 4.78 -15.89 -6.88
CA GLY A 43 4.40 -16.00 -5.47
C GLY A 43 4.15 -14.65 -4.79
N HIS A 44 4.26 -14.65 -3.46
CA HIS A 44 3.93 -13.51 -2.61
C HIS A 44 5.11 -13.21 -1.69
N SER A 45 5.38 -11.93 -1.45
CA SER A 45 6.30 -11.45 -0.44
C SER A 45 5.52 -10.91 0.75
N THR A 46 6.03 -11.11 1.97
CA THR A 46 5.48 -10.47 3.17
C THR A 46 6.08 -9.09 3.32
N GLN A 47 5.23 -8.09 3.54
CA GLN A 47 5.64 -6.73 3.88
C GLN A 47 4.88 -6.27 5.13
N ALA A 48 5.60 -5.65 6.07
CA ALA A 48 4.98 -4.97 7.20
C ALA A 48 4.51 -3.58 6.74
N ILE A 49 3.26 -3.26 7.07
CA ILE A 49 2.70 -1.92 6.97
C ILE A 49 2.39 -1.43 8.38
N LYS A 50 2.62 -0.14 8.61
CA LYS A 50 2.15 0.53 9.81
C LYS A 50 0.90 1.31 9.42
N ASP A 51 -0.15 1.20 10.20
CA ASP A 51 -1.38 1.98 10.04
C ASP A 51 -1.80 2.59 11.39
N SER A 52 -2.95 3.27 11.41
CA SER A 52 -3.51 3.89 12.60
C SER A 52 -3.91 2.89 13.70
N PHE A 53 -4.01 1.60 13.36
CA PHE A 53 -4.39 0.51 14.24
C PHE A 53 -3.19 -0.31 14.74
N GLY A 54 -2.00 -0.10 14.17
CA GLY A 54 -0.75 -0.73 14.59
C GLY A 54 0.10 -1.21 13.41
N GLU A 55 0.92 -2.22 13.66
CA GLU A 55 1.69 -2.90 12.61
C GLU A 55 0.90 -4.11 12.10
N ALA A 56 0.77 -4.23 10.78
CA ALA A 56 0.10 -5.34 10.12
C ALA A 56 0.99 -5.92 9.03
N GLU A 57 1.05 -7.25 8.95
CA GLU A 57 1.74 -7.94 7.85
C GLU A 57 0.77 -8.18 6.69
N ILE A 58 1.14 -7.73 5.50
CA ILE A 58 0.39 -7.97 4.26
C ILE A 58 1.18 -8.88 3.31
N LYS A 59 0.45 -9.62 2.48
CA LYS A 59 1.01 -10.41 1.38
C LYS A 59 0.91 -9.63 0.07
N VAL A 60 2.06 -9.33 -0.52
CA VAL A 60 2.16 -8.59 -1.79
C VAL A 60 2.58 -9.56 -2.89
N ALA A 61 1.81 -9.65 -3.96
CA ALA A 61 2.17 -10.46 -5.11
C ALA A 61 3.41 -9.87 -5.83
N ARG A 62 4.31 -10.73 -6.32
CA ARG A 62 5.59 -10.32 -6.92
C ARG A 62 5.69 -10.78 -8.37
N VAL A 63 6.23 -9.94 -9.26
CA VAL A 63 6.57 -10.35 -10.65
C VAL A 63 7.94 -11.01 -10.68
N ARG A 64 8.13 -11.98 -11.58
CA ARG A 64 9.38 -12.73 -11.74
C ARG A 64 10.61 -11.86 -12.01
N ASP A 65 10.45 -10.76 -12.73
CA ASP A 65 11.54 -9.82 -13.04
C ASP A 65 11.81 -8.78 -11.93
N ASP A 66 11.08 -8.83 -10.82
CA ASP A 66 11.16 -7.89 -9.71
C ASP A 66 10.96 -6.41 -10.09
N SER A 67 10.34 -6.14 -11.24
CA SER A 67 10.11 -4.77 -11.74
C SER A 67 8.87 -4.12 -11.14
N PHE A 68 8.01 -4.90 -10.48
CA PHE A 68 6.76 -4.40 -9.90
C PHE A 68 7.04 -3.53 -8.67
N LYS A 69 6.77 -2.23 -8.82
CA LYS A 69 6.80 -1.24 -7.75
C LYS A 69 5.36 -0.79 -7.51
N PRO A 70 4.69 -1.24 -6.44
CA PRO A 70 3.33 -0.82 -6.16
C PRO A 70 3.28 0.69 -5.91
N ILE A 71 2.29 1.34 -6.50
CA ILE A 71 2.03 2.78 -6.35
C ILE A 71 1.30 3.02 -5.03
N PHE A 72 0.36 2.14 -4.68
CA PHE A 72 -0.52 2.32 -3.52
C PHE A 72 0.13 2.02 -2.18
N VAL A 73 1.05 1.06 -2.12
CA VAL A 73 1.80 0.76 -0.90
C VAL A 73 3.24 1.16 -1.12
N PRO A 74 3.80 2.06 -0.29
CA PRO A 74 5.21 2.38 -0.38
C PRO A 74 6.04 1.09 -0.30
N THR A 75 6.87 0.86 -1.33
CA THR A 75 7.79 -0.30 -1.38
C THR A 75 8.66 -0.30 -0.12
N LYS A 76 9.06 -1.47 0.42
CA LYS A 76 9.87 -1.77 1.63
C LYS A 76 10.78 -0.70 2.30
N ARG A 77 11.19 0.37 1.61
CA ARG A 77 12.04 1.48 2.08
C ARG A 77 11.41 2.87 2.00
N LYS A 78 10.21 3.02 1.45
CA LYS A 78 9.48 4.28 1.46
C LYS A 78 8.80 4.37 2.82
N ASN A 79 9.41 5.14 3.72
CA ASN A 79 8.82 5.46 5.00
C ASN A 79 7.43 6.08 4.78
N MET A 80 6.49 5.85 5.70
CA MET A 80 5.21 6.61 5.77
C MET A 80 5.40 8.14 5.65
N ALA A 81 6.62 8.63 5.88
CA ALA A 81 7.08 10.00 5.66
C ALA A 81 6.65 10.61 4.31
N GLU A 82 6.73 9.88 3.18
CA GLU A 82 6.31 10.43 1.86
C GLU A 82 4.79 10.67 1.80
N GLY A 83 3.99 9.85 2.48
CA GLY A 83 2.54 10.03 2.59
C GLY A 83 2.19 11.21 3.50
N VAL A 84 2.93 11.35 4.60
CA VAL A 84 2.81 12.46 5.55
C VAL A 84 3.21 13.78 4.90
N GLU A 85 4.25 13.80 4.05
CA GLU A 85 4.66 14.98 3.29
C GLU A 85 3.53 15.52 2.40
N ASN A 86 2.85 14.64 1.65
CA ASN A 86 1.72 15.06 0.81
C ASN A 86 0.53 15.59 1.63
N VAL A 87 0.29 15.01 2.82
CA VAL A 87 -0.75 15.50 3.74
C VAL A 87 -0.37 16.87 4.31
N ILE A 88 0.88 17.06 4.74
CA ILE A 88 1.40 18.35 5.24
C ILE A 88 1.32 19.42 4.15
N ILE A 89 1.72 19.10 2.91
CA ILE A 89 1.62 20.01 1.76
C ILE A 89 0.15 20.39 1.51
N SER A 90 -0.78 19.43 1.59
CA SER A 90 -2.20 19.70 1.41
C SER A 90 -2.81 20.57 2.52
N MET A 91 -2.31 20.44 3.76
CA MET A 91 -2.75 21.26 4.89
C MET A 91 -2.24 22.69 4.77
N TYR A 92 -0.98 22.87 4.34
CA TYR A 92 -0.43 24.17 3.98
C TYR A 92 -1.21 24.83 2.85
N ALA A 93 -1.55 24.08 1.80
CA ALA A 93 -2.35 24.57 0.68
C ALA A 93 -3.79 24.96 1.07
N LYS A 94 -4.30 24.44 2.20
CA LYS A 94 -5.60 24.78 2.78
C LYS A 94 -5.52 25.92 3.81
N GLU A 95 -4.39 26.62 3.88
CA GLU A 95 -4.16 27.75 4.80
C GLU A 95 -4.30 27.37 6.28
N MET A 96 -4.05 26.11 6.64
CA MET A 96 -3.92 25.72 8.04
C MET A 96 -2.66 26.35 8.64
N SER A 97 -2.72 26.80 9.89
CA SER A 97 -1.56 27.41 10.54
C SER A 97 -0.50 26.34 10.84
N ASN A 98 0.76 26.76 10.92
CA ASN A 98 1.86 25.84 11.23
C ASN A 98 1.66 25.13 12.58
N GLN A 99 1.02 25.79 13.56
CA GLN A 99 0.69 25.19 14.85
C GLN A 99 -0.39 24.12 14.72
N ASP A 100 -1.45 24.37 13.94
CA ASP A 100 -2.53 23.40 13.73
C ASP A 100 -2.05 22.16 12.95
N ILE A 101 -1.14 22.36 11.99
CA ILE A 101 -0.51 21.26 11.24
C ILE A 101 0.37 20.43 12.17
N GLU A 102 1.18 21.08 13.02
CA GLU A 102 2.04 20.40 13.98
C GLU A 102 1.23 19.57 14.98
N GLU A 103 0.10 20.10 15.47
CA GLU A 103 -0.80 19.37 16.37
C GLU A 103 -1.47 18.17 15.70
N GLN A 104 -1.79 18.26 14.41
CA GLN A 104 -2.46 17.20 13.65
C GLN A 104 -1.51 16.08 13.18
N VAL A 105 -0.21 16.36 13.05
CA VAL A 105 0.82 15.40 12.61
C VAL A 105 1.45 14.65 13.80
N ARG A 106 1.28 15.16 15.02
CA ARG A 106 1.84 14.61 16.26
C ARG A 106 1.22 13.26 16.66
#